data_AF-A0A9E0H9J6-F1
#
_entry.id   AF-A0A9E0H9J6-F1
#
_cell.length_a   1.000
_cell.length_b   1.000
_cell.length_c   1.000
_cell.angle_alpha   90.00
_cell.angle_beta   90.00
_cell.angle_gamma   90.00
#
_symmetry.space_group_name_H-M   'P 1'
#
loop_
_entity.id
_entity.type
_entity.pdbx_description
1 polymer ?
#
loop_
_entity_poly.entity_id
_entity_poly.type
_entity_poly.pdbx_seq_one_letter_code
_entity_poly.pdbx_strand_id
1 'polypeptide(L)'
;MACPSELLAERDPVVIAAFCDHWEVDPADADALFEDTVAWLWLATRLGAPPLSITEPLRIVDEMWHEFLLHSTRYAAFCERWFGRYVHHEPTPQGAGHVGDALHRRVHDQGAFIAKELGVGRLLRWYVELPQRFDDAWFQRARRHRPMRYQPTAKLLAQWQAWRRQTGADVGG
;
A
#
# COMPACT_ATOMS: atom_id res chain seq x y z
N MET A 1 10.96 -3.23 23.22
CA MET A 1 12.14 -2.57 22.61
C MET A 1 11.56 -1.59 21.59
N ALA A 2 11.96 -0.32 21.64
CA ALA A 2 11.44 0.70 20.72
C ALA A 2 11.83 0.39 19.27
N CYS A 3 11.13 1.00 18.30
CA CYS A 3 11.49 0.86 16.89
C CYS A 3 12.92 1.36 16.65
N PRO A 4 13.80 0.58 15.99
CA PRO A 4 15.15 1.03 15.68
C PRO A 4 15.12 2.28 14.82
N SER A 5 15.85 3.33 15.21
CA SER A 5 15.94 4.57 14.43
C SER A 5 16.53 4.35 13.03
N GLU A 6 17.45 3.40 12.89
CA GLU A 6 18.05 3.03 11.61
C GLU A 6 17.02 2.44 10.64
N LEU A 7 16.07 1.63 11.16
CA LEU A 7 14.98 1.10 10.36
C LEU A 7 14.08 2.23 9.86
N LEU A 8 13.69 3.16 10.75
CA LEU A 8 12.86 4.31 10.37
C LEU A 8 13.57 5.29 9.43
N ALA A 9 14.90 5.29 9.40
CA ALA A 9 15.69 6.11 8.48
C ALA A 9 15.84 5.47 7.09
N GLU A 10 15.42 4.21 6.90
CA GLU A 10 15.49 3.56 5.59
C GLU A 10 14.61 4.30 4.58
N ARG A 11 15.13 4.41 3.36
CA ARG A 11 14.45 5.01 2.22
C ARG A 11 14.69 4.18 0.98
N ASP A 12 13.65 4.03 0.17
CA ASP A 12 13.75 3.43 -1.15
C ASP A 12 13.32 4.46 -2.21
N PRO A 13 14.26 5.21 -2.81
CA PRO A 13 13.91 6.27 -3.76
C PRO A 13 13.21 5.75 -5.01
N VAL A 14 13.37 4.47 -5.36
CA VAL A 14 12.67 3.87 -6.51
C VAL A 14 11.19 3.68 -6.18
N VAL A 15 10.89 3.14 -5.00
CA VAL A 15 9.50 2.94 -4.52
C VAL A 15 8.81 4.29 -4.31
N ILE A 16 9.49 5.24 -3.67
CA ILE A 16 8.97 6.59 -3.41
C ILE A 16 8.65 7.30 -4.74
N ALA A 17 9.56 7.25 -5.72
CA ALA A 17 9.32 7.84 -7.03
C ALA A 17 8.17 7.15 -7.77
N ALA A 18 8.09 5.82 -7.72
CA ALA A 18 7.01 5.07 -8.33
C ALA A 18 5.64 5.41 -7.70
N PHE A 19 5.60 5.65 -6.39
CA PHE A 19 4.39 6.10 -5.70
C PHE A 19 3.93 7.47 -6.21
N CYS A 20 4.82 8.46 -6.34
CA CYS A 20 4.52 9.76 -6.95
C CYS A 20 4.08 9.66 -8.43
N ASP A 21 4.56 8.64 -9.13
CA ASP A 21 4.21 8.34 -10.52
C ASP A 21 2.80 7.72 -10.66
N HIS A 22 2.29 7.09 -9.61
CA HIS A 22 0.96 6.47 -9.56
C HIS A 22 -0.07 7.32 -8.81
N TRP A 23 0.37 8.21 -7.93
CA TRP A 23 -0.48 9.05 -7.09
C TRP A 23 -0.06 10.51 -7.15
N GLU A 24 -1.03 11.43 -7.08
CA GLU A 24 -0.77 12.87 -6.96
C GLU A 24 -0.34 13.26 -5.54
N VAL A 25 0.87 12.86 -5.17
CA VAL A 25 1.50 13.09 -3.85
C VAL A 25 2.84 13.80 -4.03
N ASP A 26 3.12 14.79 -3.18
CA ASP A 26 4.41 15.49 -3.16
C ASP A 26 5.55 14.56 -2.71
N PRO A 27 6.78 14.66 -3.27
CA PRO A 27 7.89 13.79 -2.89
C PRO A 27 8.20 13.77 -1.38
N ALA A 28 8.06 14.89 -0.67
CA ALA A 28 8.29 14.92 0.77
C ALA A 28 7.21 14.15 1.55
N ASP A 29 5.96 14.19 1.07
CA ASP A 29 4.88 13.40 1.64
C ASP A 29 5.06 11.91 1.34
N ALA A 30 5.48 11.57 0.12
CA ALA A 30 5.74 10.19 -0.26
C ALA A 30 6.91 9.59 0.55
N ASP A 31 7.95 10.37 0.83
CA ASP A 31 9.04 9.98 1.73
C ASP A 31 8.54 9.71 3.15
N ALA A 32 7.71 10.61 3.69
CA ALA A 32 7.10 10.44 5.01
C ALA A 32 6.14 9.24 5.06
N LEU A 33 5.37 8.99 3.99
CA LEU A 33 4.50 7.82 3.87
C LEU A 33 5.31 6.52 3.78
N PHE A 34 6.47 6.53 3.14
CA PHE A 34 7.36 5.37 3.13
C PHE A 34 7.86 5.05 4.54
N GLU A 35 8.23 6.06 5.33
CA GLU A 35 8.55 5.88 6.76
C GLU A 35 7.36 5.33 7.55
N ASP A 36 6.15 5.86 7.32
CA ASP A 36 4.92 5.36 7.93
C ASP A 36 4.70 3.87 7.60
N THR A 37 4.92 3.46 6.36
CA THR A 37 4.85 2.05 5.93
C THR A 37 5.90 1.18 6.62
N VAL A 38 7.15 1.65 6.72
CA VAL A 38 8.22 0.92 7.43
C VAL A 38 7.86 0.74 8.92
N ALA A 39 7.35 1.79 9.56
CA ALA A 39 6.91 1.73 10.95
C ALA A 39 5.73 0.75 11.14
N TRP A 40 4.78 0.71 10.20
CA TRP A 40 3.69 -0.27 10.20
C TRP A 40 4.21 -1.72 10.07
N LEU A 41 5.12 -1.97 9.13
CA LEU A 41 5.72 -3.30 8.95
C LEU A 41 6.46 -3.76 10.21
N TRP A 42 7.19 -2.86 10.85
CA TRP A 42 7.84 -3.16 12.12
C TRP A 42 6.83 -3.56 13.19
N LEU A 43 5.73 -2.81 13.35
CA LEU A 43 4.64 -3.17 14.29
C LEU A 43 4.05 -4.55 14.00
N ALA A 44 3.80 -4.86 12.73
CA ALA A 44 3.26 -6.14 12.28
C ALA A 44 4.18 -7.34 12.61
N THR A 45 5.47 -7.09 12.86
CA THR A 45 6.42 -8.13 13.27
C THR A 45 6.60 -8.27 14.79
N ARG A 46 5.98 -7.39 15.59
CA ARG A 46 6.19 -7.38 17.05
C ARG A 46 5.52 -8.57 17.72
N LEU A 47 6.29 -9.26 18.55
CA LEU A 47 5.76 -10.23 19.49
C LEU A 47 4.85 -9.54 20.52
N GLY A 48 3.69 -10.13 20.78
CA GLY A 48 2.71 -9.58 21.72
C GLY A 48 1.92 -8.39 21.17
N ALA A 49 2.00 -8.12 19.86
CA ALA A 49 1.05 -7.23 19.22
C ALA A 49 -0.38 -7.78 19.36
N PRO A 50 -1.39 -6.92 19.56
CA PRO A 50 -2.78 -7.33 19.36
C PRO A 50 -2.98 -7.75 17.90
N PRO A 51 -4.13 -8.33 17.52
CA PRO A 51 -4.48 -8.48 16.11
C PRO A 51 -4.41 -7.12 15.40
N LEU A 52 -3.38 -6.94 14.58
CA LEU A 52 -3.16 -5.73 13.79
C LEU A 52 -3.82 -5.88 12.43
N SER A 53 -4.49 -4.83 11.98
CA SER A 53 -5.06 -4.74 10.65
C SER A 53 -4.98 -3.32 10.16
N ILE A 54 -4.62 -3.14 8.89
CA ILE A 54 -4.82 -1.86 8.22
C ILE A 54 -6.34 -1.64 8.12
N THR A 55 -6.80 -0.56 8.73
CA THR A 55 -8.17 -0.07 8.66
C THR A 55 -8.24 1.15 7.75
N GLU A 56 -9.43 1.60 7.36
CA GLU A 56 -9.61 2.75 6.46
C GLU A 56 -8.74 3.99 6.80
N PRO A 57 -8.53 4.40 8.07
CA PRO A 57 -7.63 5.51 8.40
C PRO A 57 -6.19 5.37 7.89
N LEU A 58 -5.72 4.13 7.71
CA LEU A 58 -4.37 3.80 7.26
C LEU A 58 -4.30 3.48 5.76
N ARG A 59 -5.37 3.73 4.99
CA ARG A 59 -5.44 3.36 3.57
C ARG A 59 -4.28 3.90 2.75
N ILE A 60 -3.81 5.11 2.99
CA ILE A 60 -2.66 5.66 2.23
C ILE A 60 -1.34 4.94 2.55
N VAL A 61 -1.18 4.46 3.79
CA VAL A 61 -0.04 3.63 4.21
C VAL A 61 -0.10 2.25 3.55
N ASP A 62 -1.32 1.71 3.39
CA ASP A 62 -1.57 0.47 2.66
C ASP A 62 -1.22 0.60 1.17
N GLU A 63 -1.62 1.69 0.53
CA GLU A 63 -1.28 1.93 -0.88
C GLU A 63 0.23 2.09 -1.09
N MET A 64 0.95 2.71 -0.16
CA MET A 64 2.42 2.74 -0.20
C MET A 64 3.02 1.34 0.02
N TRP A 65 2.43 0.52 0.89
CA TRP A 65 2.85 -0.88 1.04
C TRP A 65 2.59 -1.70 -0.23
N HIS A 66 1.44 -1.51 -0.90
CA HIS A 66 1.17 -2.10 -2.21
C HIS A 66 2.22 -1.70 -3.23
N GLU A 67 2.58 -0.42 -3.32
CA GLU A 67 3.65 0.03 -4.21
C GLU A 67 4.95 -0.71 -3.88
N PHE A 68 5.35 -0.79 -2.61
CA PHE A 68 6.57 -1.49 -2.22
C PHE A 68 6.54 -2.98 -2.62
N LEU A 69 5.40 -3.66 -2.45
CA LEU A 69 5.21 -5.05 -2.87
C LEU A 69 5.39 -5.25 -4.38
N LEU A 70 5.00 -4.28 -5.22
CA LEU A 70 5.23 -4.33 -6.67
C LEU A 70 6.73 -4.34 -7.02
N HIS A 71 7.58 -3.76 -6.16
CA HIS A 71 9.04 -3.85 -6.25
C HIS A 71 9.56 -5.08 -5.50
N SER A 72 9.04 -6.26 -5.86
CA SER A 72 9.14 -7.51 -5.09
C SER A 72 10.56 -7.91 -4.67
N THR A 73 11.58 -7.73 -5.52
CA THR A 73 12.98 -8.01 -5.16
C THR A 73 13.50 -7.07 -4.07
N ARG A 74 13.16 -5.77 -4.16
CA ARG A 74 13.54 -4.76 -3.16
C ARG A 74 12.83 -5.03 -1.84
N TYR A 75 11.53 -5.32 -1.90
CA TYR A 75 10.73 -5.63 -0.72
C TYR A 75 11.22 -6.91 -0.01
N ALA A 76 11.49 -7.98 -0.75
CA ALA A 76 12.04 -9.21 -0.17
C ALA A 76 13.40 -8.98 0.51
N ALA A 77 14.30 -8.22 -0.13
CA ALA A 77 15.60 -7.87 0.45
C ALA A 77 15.46 -7.00 1.71
N PHE A 78 14.55 -6.04 1.70
CA PHE A 78 14.23 -5.22 2.87
C PHE A 78 13.70 -6.07 4.04
N CYS A 79 12.73 -6.94 3.77
CA CYS A 79 12.15 -7.84 4.77
C CYS A 79 13.18 -8.80 5.34
N GLU A 80 14.02 -9.41 4.50
CA GLU A 80 15.10 -10.29 4.96
C GLU A 80 16.09 -9.54 5.85
N ARG A 81 16.53 -8.36 5.42
CA ARG A 81 17.50 -7.54 6.17
C ARG A 81 16.99 -7.14 7.55
N TRP A 82 15.73 -6.67 7.64
CA TRP A 82 15.23 -6.04 8.85
C TRP A 82 14.40 -6.95 9.74
N PHE A 83 13.78 -7.98 9.17
CA PHE A 83 12.86 -8.86 9.89
C PHE A 83 13.29 -10.34 9.84
N GLY A 84 14.29 -10.69 9.03
CA GLY A 84 14.75 -12.08 8.82
C GLY A 84 13.69 -12.98 8.18
N ARG A 85 12.63 -12.40 7.62
CA ARG A 85 11.53 -13.11 6.95
C ARG A 85 10.71 -12.16 6.10
N TYR A 86 10.07 -12.70 5.08
CA TYR A 86 9.06 -11.97 4.30
C TYR A 86 7.86 -11.59 5.19
N VAL A 87 7.41 -10.34 5.11
CA VAL A 87 6.18 -9.88 5.76
C VAL A 87 5.07 -9.93 4.72
N HIS A 88 4.16 -10.89 4.86
CA HIS A 88 3.06 -11.06 3.92
C HIS A 88 1.99 -9.99 4.13
N HIS A 89 1.49 -9.46 3.02
CA HIS A 89 0.28 -8.64 2.99
C HIS A 89 -0.92 -9.53 2.70
N GLU A 90 -1.97 -9.36 3.48
CA GLU A 90 -3.23 -10.08 3.32
C GLU A 90 -4.35 -9.03 3.19
N PRO A 91 -4.81 -8.75 1.96
CA PRO A 91 -5.82 -7.74 1.73
C PRO A 91 -7.11 -8.10 2.47
N THR A 92 -7.69 -7.13 3.20
CA THR A 92 -9.02 -7.34 3.76
C THR A 92 -10.02 -7.33 2.60
N PRO A 93 -10.91 -8.34 2.47
CA PRO A 93 -11.90 -8.36 1.40
C PRO A 93 -12.74 -7.09 1.40
N GLN A 94 -12.91 -6.48 0.22
CA GLN A 94 -13.77 -5.30 0.04
C GLN A 94 -15.18 -5.63 0.52
N GLY A 95 -15.72 -4.82 1.43
CA GLY A 95 -17.05 -5.04 2.02
C GLY A 95 -17.07 -5.92 3.29
N ALA A 96 -15.93 -6.47 3.74
CA ALA A 96 -15.80 -7.08 5.07
C ALA A 96 -15.65 -5.99 6.17
N GLY A 97 -16.48 -4.96 6.10
CA GLY A 97 -16.55 -3.92 7.13
C GLY A 97 -16.93 -4.60 8.44
N HIS A 98 -16.03 -4.58 9.42
CA HIS A 98 -16.38 -4.95 10.78
C HIS A 98 -17.32 -3.86 11.29
N VAL A 99 -18.62 -4.12 11.32
CA VAL A 99 -19.62 -3.13 11.76
C VAL A 99 -19.78 -3.21 13.27
N GLY A 100 -19.71 -2.07 13.97
CA GLY A 100 -20.03 -1.95 15.39
C GLY A 100 -18.85 -2.05 16.37
N ASP A 101 -19.16 -2.38 17.63
CA ASP A 101 -18.27 -2.28 18.80
C ASP A 101 -16.97 -3.11 18.70
N ALA A 102 -16.95 -4.15 17.86
CA ALA A 102 -15.77 -4.98 17.65
C ALA A 102 -14.67 -4.25 16.86
N LEU A 103 -15.05 -3.46 15.84
CA LEU A 103 -14.10 -2.61 15.11
C LEU A 103 -13.60 -1.49 16.01
N HIS A 104 -14.50 -0.86 16.76
CA HIS A 104 -14.15 0.22 17.70
C HIS A 104 -13.14 -0.26 18.77
N ARG A 105 -13.38 -1.43 19.38
CA ARG A 105 -12.43 -2.04 20.32
C ARG A 105 -11.10 -2.41 19.65
N ARG A 106 -11.12 -2.96 18.44
CA ARG A 106 -9.89 -3.27 17.70
C ARG A 106 -9.07 -2.00 17.42
N VAL A 107 -9.72 -0.93 16.95
CA VAL A 107 -9.07 0.36 16.71
C VAL A 107 -8.52 0.95 18.01
N HIS A 108 -9.24 0.80 19.12
CA HIS A 108 -8.76 1.21 20.45
C HIS A 108 -7.49 0.44 20.88
N ASP A 109 -7.52 -0.89 20.83
CA ASP A 109 -6.39 -1.73 21.27
C ASP A 109 -5.17 -1.57 20.35
N GLN A 110 -5.41 -1.51 19.03
CA GLN A 110 -4.39 -1.17 18.04
C GLN A 110 -3.81 0.22 18.30
N GLY A 111 -4.65 1.22 18.57
CA GLY A 111 -4.24 2.58 18.86
C GLY A 111 -3.40 2.69 20.13
N ALA A 112 -3.78 1.99 21.20
CA ALA A 112 -3.02 1.91 22.44
C ALA A 112 -1.64 1.26 22.20
N PHE A 113 -1.58 0.20 21.39
CA PHE A 113 -0.32 -0.46 21.02
C PHE A 113 0.58 0.45 20.18
N ILE A 114 0.04 1.17 19.19
CA ILE A 114 0.78 2.15 18.39
C ILE A 114 1.35 3.25 19.29
N ALA A 115 0.53 3.84 20.17
CA ALA A 115 0.99 4.88 21.07
C ALA A 115 2.09 4.40 22.01
N LYS A 116 2.01 3.15 22.47
CA LYS A 116 3.04 2.53 23.31
C LYS A 116 4.36 2.31 22.57
N GLU A 117 4.32 1.76 21.36
CA GLU A 117 5.54 1.32 20.66
C GLU A 117 6.16 2.43 19.77
N LEU A 118 5.35 3.35 19.24
CA LEU A 118 5.77 4.43 18.31
C LEU A 118 5.46 5.85 18.81
N GLY A 119 4.77 5.99 19.94
CA GLY A 119 4.40 7.27 20.54
C GLY A 119 3.07 7.83 20.06
N VAL A 120 2.48 8.71 20.86
CA VAL A 120 1.18 9.36 20.59
C VAL A 120 1.22 10.19 19.30
N GLY A 121 2.36 10.78 18.95
CA GLY A 121 2.51 11.53 17.70
C GLY A 121 2.22 10.68 16.46
N ARG A 122 2.73 9.43 16.42
CA ARG A 122 2.45 8.51 15.31
C ARG A 122 0.98 8.08 15.27
N LEU A 123 0.39 7.82 16.45
CA LEU A 123 -1.04 7.51 16.55
C LEU A 123 -1.90 8.63 15.95
N LEU A 124 -1.66 9.89 16.35
CA LEU A 124 -2.42 11.03 15.86
C LEU A 124 -2.19 11.27 14.36
N ARG A 125 -0.95 11.12 13.89
CA ARG A 125 -0.66 11.18 12.46
C ARG A 125 -1.51 10.17 11.68
N TRP A 126 -1.49 8.91 12.10
CA TRP A 126 -2.16 7.82 11.40
C TRP A 126 -3.69 7.86 11.46
N TYR A 127 -4.26 8.26 12.60
CA TYR A 127 -5.72 8.20 12.81
C TYR A 127 -6.43 9.55 12.71
N VAL A 128 -5.69 10.66 12.59
CA VAL A 128 -6.26 12.00 12.48
C VAL A 128 -5.70 12.76 11.28
N GLU A 129 -4.38 12.88 11.15
CA GLU A 129 -3.76 13.68 10.10
C GLU A 129 -3.93 13.05 8.70
N LEU A 130 -3.52 11.78 8.55
CA LEU A 130 -3.57 11.10 7.25
C LEU A 130 -5.01 11.00 6.69
N PRO A 131 -6.04 10.63 7.48
CA PRO A 131 -7.41 10.57 6.96
C PRO A 131 -8.00 11.93 6.58
N GLN A 132 -7.56 13.02 7.23
CA GLN A 132 -7.96 14.38 6.85
C GLN A 132 -7.27 14.86 5.59
N ARG A 133 -6.03 14.39 5.35
CA ARG A 133 -5.22 14.79 4.21
C ARG A 133 -5.50 13.97 2.95
N PHE A 134 -5.71 12.67 3.12
CA PHE A 134 -5.93 11.68 2.07
C PHE A 134 -7.34 11.09 2.24
N ASP A 135 -8.34 11.95 2.10
CA ASP A 135 -9.75 11.58 2.22
C ASP A 135 -10.28 10.82 0.98
N ASP A 136 -11.53 10.37 1.02
CA ASP A 136 -12.17 9.66 -0.09
C ASP A 136 -12.15 10.47 -1.40
N ALA A 137 -12.37 11.78 -1.31
CA ALA A 137 -12.36 12.66 -2.47
C ALA A 137 -10.95 12.74 -3.08
N TRP A 138 -9.90 12.65 -2.28
CA TRP A 138 -8.52 12.56 -2.73
C TRP A 138 -8.27 11.23 -3.45
N PHE A 139 -8.66 10.10 -2.86
CA PHE A 139 -8.46 8.79 -3.49
C PHE A 139 -9.17 8.65 -4.85
N GLN A 140 -10.35 9.26 -5.01
CA GLN A 140 -11.11 9.21 -6.25
C GLN A 140 -10.42 9.96 -7.41
N ARG A 141 -9.63 11.00 -7.13
CA ARG A 141 -9.01 11.85 -8.16
C ARG A 141 -7.51 11.63 -8.32
N ALA A 142 -6.81 11.31 -7.25
CA ALA A 142 -5.36 11.39 -7.19
C ALA A 142 -4.64 10.21 -7.82
N ARG A 143 -5.33 9.09 -8.07
CA ARG A 143 -4.72 7.96 -8.77
C ARG A 143 -4.53 8.29 -10.24
N ARG A 144 -3.27 8.37 -10.67
CA ARG A 144 -2.89 8.67 -12.04
C ARG A 144 -3.21 7.48 -12.94
N HIS A 145 -4.00 7.73 -13.98
CA HIS A 145 -4.31 6.74 -15.00
C HIS A 145 -3.22 6.76 -16.07
N ARG A 146 -2.50 5.64 -16.27
CA ARG A 146 -1.59 5.49 -17.40
C ARG A 146 -2.35 4.97 -18.62
N PRO A 147 -2.50 5.75 -19.70
CA PRO A 147 -3.17 5.26 -20.90
C PRO A 147 -2.33 4.14 -21.55
N MET A 148 -3.00 3.11 -22.06
CA MET A 148 -2.35 2.08 -22.88
C MET A 148 -1.83 2.74 -24.17
N ARG A 149 -0.52 2.90 -24.27
CA ARG A 149 0.14 3.49 -25.45
C ARG A 149 0.43 2.47 -26.56
N TYR A 150 0.26 1.19 -26.26
CA TYR A 150 0.50 0.12 -27.22
C TYR A 150 -0.52 0.18 -28.36
N GLN A 151 -0.03 0.10 -29.59
CA GLN A 151 -0.84 -0.18 -30.77
C GLN A 151 -0.24 -1.38 -31.51
N PRO A 152 -1.07 -2.36 -31.93
CA PRO A 152 -0.58 -3.49 -32.69
C PRO A 152 -0.03 -3.05 -34.04
N THR A 153 1.03 -3.70 -34.51
CA THR A 153 1.53 -3.47 -35.86
C THR A 153 0.50 -3.93 -36.91
N ALA A 154 0.54 -3.33 -38.10
CA ALA A 154 -0.35 -3.72 -39.20
C ALA A 154 -0.26 -5.22 -39.53
N LYS A 155 0.95 -5.80 -39.45
CA LYS A 155 1.18 -7.23 -39.66
C LYS A 155 0.47 -8.08 -38.60
N LEU A 156 0.62 -7.71 -37.32
CA LEU A 156 -0.02 -8.41 -36.22
C LEU A 156 -1.55 -8.32 -36.31
N LEU A 157 -2.07 -7.15 -36.68
CA LEU A 157 -3.50 -6.94 -36.89
C LEU A 157 -4.04 -7.81 -38.04
N ALA A 158 -3.32 -7.90 -39.16
CA ALA A 158 -3.71 -8.76 -40.29
C ALA A 158 -3.70 -10.26 -39.92
N GLN A 159 -2.70 -10.70 -39.13
CA GLN A 159 -2.63 -12.07 -38.62
C GLN A 159 -3.81 -12.38 -37.68
N TRP A 160 -4.13 -11.46 -36.76
CA TRP A 160 -5.28 -11.59 -35.88
C TRP A 160 -6.61 -11.68 -36.66
N GLN A 161 -6.80 -10.83 -37.67
CA GLN A 161 -8.00 -10.87 -38.53
C GLN A 161 -8.10 -12.19 -39.32
N ALA A 162 -6.99 -12.71 -39.84
CA ALA A 162 -6.96 -13.98 -40.55
C ALA A 162 -7.30 -15.16 -39.63
N TRP A 163 -6.70 -15.18 -38.42
CA TRP A 163 -7.01 -16.18 -37.40
C TRP A 163 -8.50 -16.17 -37.02
N ARG A 164 -9.08 -14.99 -36.80
CA ARG A 164 -10.53 -14.87 -36.49
C ARG A 164 -11.43 -15.44 -37.57
N ARG A 165 -11.12 -15.20 -38.84
CA ARG A 165 -11.90 -15.75 -39.97
C ARG A 165 -11.83 -17.28 -40.02
N GLN A 166 -10.71 -17.87 -39.61
CA GLN A 166 -10.51 -19.32 -39.65
C GLN A 166 -11.16 -20.04 -38.46
N THR A 167 -11.18 -19.41 -37.29
CA THR A 167 -11.67 -20.04 -36.04
C THR A 167 -13.12 -19.73 -35.71
N GLY A 168 -13.74 -18.76 -36.39
CA GLY A 168 -15.10 -18.31 -36.06
C GLY A 168 -15.20 -17.64 -34.67
N ALA A 169 -14.07 -17.24 -34.08
CA ALA A 169 -14.03 -16.62 -32.76
C ALA A 169 -14.69 -15.23 -32.80
N ASP A 170 -15.89 -15.14 -32.24
CA ASP A 170 -16.55 -13.89 -31.93
C ASP A 170 -16.10 -13.39 -30.56
N VAL A 171 -15.65 -12.14 -30.49
CA VAL A 171 -15.31 -11.49 -29.24
C VAL A 171 -16.35 -10.40 -29.08
N GLY A 172 -17.40 -10.70 -28.31
CA GLY A 172 -18.38 -9.70 -27.90
C GLY A 172 -17.64 -8.48 -27.34
N GLY A 173 -18.06 -7.30 -27.81
CA GLY A 173 -17.48 -6.01 -27.45
C GLY A 173 -17.73 -5.61 -26.01
#